data_AF-A0AAD7E444-F1
#
_entry.id   AF-A0AAD7E444-F1
#
_cell.length_a   1.000
_cell.length_b   1.000
_cell.length_c   1.000
_cell.angle_alpha   90.00
_cell.angle_beta   90.00
_cell.angle_gamma   90.00
#
_symmetry.space_group_name_H-M   'P 1'
#
loop_
_entity.id
_entity.type
_entity.pdbx_description
1 polymer ?
#
loop_
_entity_poly.entity_id
_entity_poly.type
_entity_poly.pdbx_seq_one_letter_code
_entity_poly.pdbx_strand_id
1 'polypeptide(L)'
;MALPLLVLILATCSAVIQAYTWPDLAYDYVEEFLWLELTGFAGIPAVCAPSSGNPDGTTPSIQAQWLRTAYHDMATFNAGVGGMDGSLFFELDRAENIGAGLSNTRNQFIKHISKYTPIPDLIAAGAVVAVGQCGGPSLSFRPGRVLAAGPGPSGVPVPTGTLAQHTAAFQRQGFTATEMIGLVACGHTLGGVTAVDFPTINTGSAIAPFDDTRLFDNHIATNYVHGPSVNPLVNGPAVSESDARIFSSDGNVTMQSFASSASTFNSTCATLPVLERMINTVPTGVTLRDPVVPIPFKPRDYLLSITPAGTLNLQVTADIFGPSVISSNRVVTLHWADRQSTKCASGACSAAFISTTSNAALRNGNTLQSYKFSVTVSAAASFSSFWFTVDEVGNGATVTTQNNGGGNYPVDDLVVNVPAFSCGFFTGAGIARITTAV
;
A
#
# COMPACT_ATOMS: atom_id res chain seq x y z
N MET A 1 6.20 2.67 -65.35
CA MET A 1 6.49 3.29 -64.04
C MET A 1 5.46 2.75 -63.06
N ALA A 2 5.83 1.79 -62.22
CA ALA A 2 5.00 1.28 -61.14
C ALA A 2 5.73 1.58 -59.83
N LEU A 3 5.11 2.41 -58.98
CA LEU A 3 5.58 2.69 -57.62
C LEU A 3 5.18 1.52 -56.70
N PRO A 4 6.07 0.95 -55.87
CA PRO A 4 5.64 -0.01 -54.87
C PRO A 4 5.08 0.73 -53.65
N LEU A 5 3.91 0.28 -53.22
CA LEU A 5 3.22 0.72 -52.01
C LEU A 5 3.93 0.11 -50.79
N LEU A 6 4.63 0.93 -49.99
CA LEU A 6 5.25 0.50 -48.75
C LEU A 6 4.18 0.46 -47.64
N VAL A 7 3.72 -0.72 -47.27
CA VAL A 7 2.82 -0.93 -46.14
C VAL A 7 3.65 -0.83 -44.85
N LEU A 8 3.47 0.26 -44.11
CA LEU A 8 4.07 0.46 -42.79
C LEU A 8 3.25 -0.34 -41.77
N ILE A 9 3.75 -1.52 -41.39
CA ILE A 9 3.20 -2.29 -40.27
C ILE A 9 3.61 -1.53 -38.99
N LEU A 10 2.67 -0.79 -38.40
CA LEU A 10 2.82 -0.31 -37.02
C LEU A 10 2.80 -1.55 -36.11
N ALA A 11 3.99 -2.03 -35.75
CA ALA A 11 4.14 -2.91 -34.61
C ALA A 11 3.73 -2.11 -33.36
N THR A 12 2.54 -2.39 -32.84
CA THR A 12 2.18 -2.03 -31.47
C THR A 12 3.14 -2.77 -30.55
N CYS A 13 4.23 -2.10 -30.17
CA CYS A 13 5.10 -2.56 -29.11
C CYS A 13 4.29 -2.43 -27.82
N SER A 14 3.61 -3.50 -27.42
CA SER A 14 3.19 -3.65 -26.03
C SER A 14 4.48 -3.62 -25.23
N ALA A 15 4.78 -2.48 -24.60
CA ALA A 15 5.85 -2.39 -23.64
C ALA A 15 5.52 -3.42 -22.55
N VAL A 16 6.20 -4.57 -22.60
CA VAL A 16 6.21 -5.50 -21.48
C VAL A 16 6.90 -4.71 -20.38
N ILE A 17 6.13 -4.22 -19.41
CA ILE A 17 6.69 -3.64 -18.19
C ILE A 17 7.53 -4.76 -17.59
N GLN A 18 8.84 -4.66 -17.73
CA GLN A 18 9.75 -5.59 -17.08
C GLN A 18 9.59 -5.35 -15.58
N ALA A 19 9.07 -6.35 -14.87
CA ALA A 19 9.01 -6.30 -13.40
C ALA A 19 10.42 -6.01 -12.87
N TYR A 20 10.52 -5.26 -11.77
CA TYR A 20 11.81 -4.98 -11.15
C TYR A 20 12.48 -6.30 -10.72
N THR A 21 13.80 -6.27 -10.59
CA THR A 21 14.58 -7.44 -10.17
C THR A 21 15.02 -7.27 -8.71
N TRP A 22 14.97 -8.35 -7.95
CA TRP A 22 15.37 -8.37 -6.55
C TRP A 22 16.91 -8.45 -6.41
N PRO A 23 17.53 -7.77 -5.45
CA PRO A 23 16.90 -6.83 -4.53
C PRO A 23 16.71 -5.46 -5.17
N ASP A 24 15.54 -4.85 -4.96
CA ASP A 24 15.35 -3.42 -5.11
C ASP A 24 14.77 -2.92 -3.80
N LEU A 25 15.65 -2.41 -2.94
CA LEU A 25 15.29 -2.04 -1.57
C LEU A 25 14.18 -0.97 -1.52
N ALA A 26 13.99 -0.18 -2.58
CA ALA A 26 12.89 0.77 -2.66
C ALA A 26 11.55 0.07 -2.88
N TYR A 27 11.50 -0.81 -3.87
CA TYR A 27 10.28 -1.56 -4.18
C TYR A 27 9.98 -2.63 -3.13
N ASP A 28 11.00 -3.31 -2.61
CA ASP A 28 10.85 -4.38 -1.63
C ASP A 28 10.21 -3.88 -0.34
N TYR A 29 10.66 -2.74 0.18
CA TYR A 29 10.12 -2.17 1.41
C TYR A 29 8.68 -1.69 1.22
N VAL A 30 8.38 -1.07 0.07
CA VAL A 30 7.03 -0.60 -0.25
C VAL A 30 6.08 -1.78 -0.48
N GLU A 31 6.50 -2.80 -1.22
CA GLU A 31 5.69 -4.00 -1.46
C GLU A 31 5.38 -4.71 -0.15
N GLU A 32 6.36 -4.80 0.74
CA GLU A 32 6.18 -5.36 2.08
C GLU A 32 5.15 -4.58 2.91
N PHE A 33 5.21 -3.25 2.84
CA PHE A 33 4.26 -2.35 3.48
C PHE A 33 2.83 -2.52 2.93
N LEU A 34 2.69 -2.65 1.60
CA LEU A 34 1.39 -2.75 0.93
C LEU A 34 0.76 -4.15 1.06
N TRP A 35 1.56 -5.22 1.07
CA TRP A 35 1.06 -6.57 0.76
C TRP A 35 1.45 -7.70 1.73
N LEU A 36 2.62 -7.67 2.37
CA LEU A 36 3.21 -8.87 3.00
C LEU A 36 3.24 -8.88 4.53
N GLU A 37 2.87 -7.78 5.20
CA GLU A 37 2.67 -7.69 6.65
C GLU A 37 3.93 -7.74 7.56
N LEU A 38 5.13 -7.82 6.99
CA LEU A 38 6.35 -8.15 7.75
C LEU A 38 6.95 -7.00 8.58
N THR A 39 6.63 -5.73 8.30
CA THR A 39 7.18 -4.56 9.02
C THR A 39 6.50 -4.28 10.37
N GLY A 40 5.55 -5.12 10.81
CA GLY A 40 4.75 -4.88 12.03
C GLY A 40 3.70 -3.77 11.88
N PHE A 41 3.76 -2.97 10.81
CA PHE A 41 2.72 -2.02 10.42
C PHE A 41 1.38 -2.72 10.16
N ALA A 42 1.41 -3.94 9.64
CA ALA A 42 0.23 -4.78 9.45
C ALA A 42 -0.34 -5.43 10.72
N GLY A 43 0.37 -5.32 11.85
CA GLY A 43 -0.21 -5.64 13.16
C GLY A 43 -1.30 -4.65 13.58
N ILE A 44 -1.50 -3.56 12.83
CA ILE A 44 -2.62 -2.64 12.99
C ILE A 44 -3.87 -3.30 12.41
N PRO A 45 -4.80 -3.77 13.25
CA PRO A 45 -5.99 -4.46 12.77
C PRO A 45 -6.79 -3.54 11.85
N ALA A 46 -7.41 -4.12 10.83
CA ALA A 46 -8.46 -3.45 10.09
C ALA A 46 -9.61 -3.15 11.05
N VAL A 47 -9.70 -1.93 11.58
CA VAL A 47 -10.86 -1.48 12.38
C VAL A 47 -11.94 -0.96 11.43
N CYS A 48 -12.23 -1.80 10.43
CA CYS A 48 -13.36 -1.68 9.49
C CYS A 48 -14.48 -2.68 9.88
N ALA A 49 -14.30 -3.48 10.93
CA ALA A 49 -15.28 -4.43 11.43
C ALA A 49 -15.52 -4.25 12.94
N PRO A 50 -16.77 -4.28 13.45
CA PRO A 50 -17.08 -4.17 14.88
C PRO A 50 -16.39 -5.22 15.77
N SER A 51 -16.05 -6.39 15.22
CA SER A 51 -15.39 -7.50 15.93
C SER A 51 -13.88 -7.31 16.17
N SER A 52 -13.27 -6.24 15.64
CA SER A 52 -11.81 -6.01 15.66
C SER A 52 -11.28 -5.29 16.91
N GLY A 53 -12.01 -5.35 18.03
CA GLY A 53 -11.55 -4.79 19.32
C GLY A 53 -12.11 -3.40 19.68
N ASN A 54 -13.15 -2.93 18.98
CA ASN A 54 -13.88 -1.70 19.30
C ASN A 54 -15.41 -1.89 19.22
N PRO A 55 -15.98 -2.84 20.00
CA PRO A 55 -17.39 -3.21 19.90
C PRO A 55 -18.35 -2.10 20.33
N ASP A 56 -17.86 -1.11 21.09
CA ASP A 56 -18.65 0.04 21.55
C ASP A 56 -18.59 1.25 20.59
N GLY A 57 -17.76 1.17 19.54
CA GLY A 57 -17.62 2.24 18.55
C GLY A 57 -16.99 3.52 19.09
N THR A 58 -16.30 3.47 20.24
CA THR A 58 -15.73 4.65 20.89
C THR A 58 -14.35 5.03 20.34
N THR A 59 -13.63 4.08 19.75
CA THR A 59 -12.31 4.31 19.16
C THR A 59 -12.44 4.69 17.67
N PRO A 60 -11.81 5.78 17.21
CA PRO A 60 -11.86 6.12 15.78
C PRO A 60 -11.14 5.08 14.92
N SER A 61 -11.72 4.74 13.77
CA SER A 61 -11.11 3.81 12.82
C SER A 61 -9.73 4.31 12.38
N ILE A 62 -8.72 3.44 12.42
CA ILE A 62 -7.36 3.79 12.01
C ILE A 62 -7.31 4.00 10.49
N GLN A 63 -8.06 3.19 9.74
CA GLN A 63 -8.16 3.29 8.29
C GLN A 63 -8.81 4.62 7.88
N ALA A 64 -9.90 5.02 8.55
CA ALA A 64 -10.50 6.34 8.33
C ALA A 64 -9.52 7.48 8.66
N GLN A 65 -8.72 7.36 9.73
CA GLN A 65 -7.69 8.35 10.07
C GLN A 65 -6.57 8.43 9.03
N TRP A 66 -6.13 7.30 8.46
CA TRP A 66 -5.13 7.31 7.41
C TRP A 66 -5.65 7.93 6.13
N LEU A 67 -6.87 7.59 5.72
CA LEU A 67 -7.51 8.20 4.55
C LEU A 67 -7.71 9.70 4.74
N ARG A 68 -8.16 10.12 5.93
CA ARG A 68 -8.23 11.54 6.31
C ARG A 68 -6.85 12.21 6.26
N THR A 69 -5.81 11.56 6.77
CA THR A 69 -4.44 12.10 6.76
C THR A 69 -3.96 12.36 5.34
N ALA A 70 -4.21 11.43 4.41
CA ALA A 70 -3.89 11.61 3.00
C ALA A 70 -4.68 12.75 2.36
N TYR A 71 -5.98 12.85 2.62
CA TYR A 71 -6.76 13.99 2.12
C TYR A 71 -6.24 15.32 2.65
N HIS A 72 -5.97 15.42 3.96
CA HIS A 72 -5.52 16.67 4.59
C HIS A 72 -4.13 17.11 4.12
N ASP A 73 -3.20 16.19 3.86
CA ASP A 73 -1.90 16.50 3.25
C ASP A 73 -2.09 17.05 1.82
N MET A 74 -2.87 16.32 1.01
CA MET A 74 -3.17 16.68 -0.37
C MET A 74 -3.93 18.02 -0.50
N ALA A 75 -4.91 18.27 0.37
CA ALA A 75 -5.92 19.32 0.21
C ALA A 75 -5.36 20.75 0.22
N THR A 76 -4.09 20.91 0.63
CA THR A 76 -3.32 22.16 0.60
C THR A 76 -2.82 22.52 -0.81
N PHE A 77 -2.92 21.60 -1.78
CA PHE A 77 -2.45 21.82 -3.14
C PHE A 77 -3.06 23.09 -3.75
N ASN A 78 -2.19 23.97 -4.21
CA ASN A 78 -2.57 25.22 -4.85
C ASN A 78 -1.51 25.65 -5.86
N ALA A 79 -1.90 25.70 -7.14
CA ALA A 79 -1.06 26.17 -8.24
C ALA A 79 0.36 25.53 -8.26
N GLY A 80 0.45 24.23 -7.94
CA GLY A 80 1.70 23.48 -7.98
C GLY A 80 2.49 23.45 -6.67
N VAL A 81 2.00 24.07 -5.60
CA VAL A 81 2.61 24.04 -4.25
C VAL A 81 1.70 23.24 -3.29
N GLY A 82 2.28 22.51 -2.35
CA GLY A 82 1.55 21.61 -1.46
C GLY A 82 1.14 20.32 -2.18
N GLY A 83 0.10 19.66 -1.68
CA GLY A 83 -0.31 18.35 -2.18
C GLY A 83 0.26 17.22 -1.33
N MET A 84 0.36 16.03 -1.89
CA MET A 84 0.87 14.84 -1.21
C MET A 84 2.40 14.92 -1.05
N ASP A 85 2.87 15.79 -0.16
CA ASP A 85 4.28 16.10 0.09
C ASP A 85 4.71 15.95 1.57
N GLY A 86 3.79 15.55 2.44
CA GLY A 86 4.04 15.32 3.86
C GLY A 86 4.09 16.61 4.69
N SER A 87 3.75 17.76 4.09
CA SER A 87 3.70 19.04 4.78
C SER A 87 2.73 19.06 5.96
N LEU A 88 1.68 18.23 5.94
CA LEU A 88 0.69 18.11 7.02
C LEU A 88 1.33 17.94 8.41
N PHE A 89 2.47 17.26 8.52
CA PHE A 89 3.11 17.02 9.82
C PHE A 89 3.72 18.29 10.44
N PHE A 90 3.84 19.38 9.67
CA PHE A 90 4.16 20.73 10.13
C PHE A 90 2.91 21.58 10.42
N GLU A 91 1.71 21.04 10.20
CA GLU A 91 0.45 21.81 10.14
C GLU A 91 -0.62 21.31 11.12
N LEU A 92 -0.25 20.40 12.02
CA LEU A 92 -1.18 19.71 12.93
C LEU A 92 -1.84 20.64 13.95
N ASP A 93 -1.34 21.86 14.13
CA ASP A 93 -1.87 22.90 15.00
C ASP A 93 -2.91 23.81 14.31
N ARG A 94 -3.10 23.68 13.00
CA ARG A 94 -4.07 24.48 12.25
C ARG A 94 -5.51 24.12 12.62
N ALA A 95 -6.38 25.13 12.62
CA ALA A 95 -7.82 24.96 12.86
C ALA A 95 -8.53 24.06 11.83
N GLU A 96 -7.93 23.85 10.66
CA GLU A 96 -8.44 22.93 9.63
C GLU A 96 -8.06 21.46 9.90
N ASN A 97 -7.15 21.20 10.86
CA ASN A 97 -6.57 19.91 11.20
C ASN A 97 -6.98 19.42 12.61
N ILE A 98 -8.19 19.77 13.07
CA ILE A 98 -8.68 19.46 14.42
C ILE A 98 -8.65 17.95 14.72
N GLY A 99 -8.25 17.62 15.94
CA GLY A 99 -8.40 16.29 16.54
C GLY A 99 -7.12 15.47 16.58
N ALA A 100 -7.07 14.50 17.50
CA ALA A 100 -5.87 13.71 17.77
C ALA A 100 -5.50 12.75 16.63
N GLY A 101 -6.42 12.47 15.70
CA GLY A 101 -6.24 11.44 14.68
C GLY A 101 -5.04 11.66 13.76
N LEU A 102 -4.83 12.90 13.30
CA LEU A 102 -3.70 13.24 12.41
C LEU A 102 -2.34 13.09 13.14
N SER A 103 -2.29 13.50 14.41
CA SER A 103 -1.11 13.30 15.27
C SER A 103 -0.83 11.83 15.56
N ASN A 104 -1.88 11.03 15.75
CA ASN A 104 -1.77 9.59 15.95
C ASN A 104 -1.25 8.89 14.69
N THR A 105 -1.77 9.25 13.50
CA THR A 105 -1.27 8.74 12.22
C THR A 105 0.21 9.08 12.04
N ARG A 106 0.63 10.32 12.33
CA ARG A 106 2.05 10.69 12.33
C ARG A 106 2.88 9.75 13.20
N ASN A 107 2.48 9.54 14.46
CA ASN A 107 3.21 8.69 15.40
C ASN A 107 3.27 7.21 14.95
N GLN A 108 2.31 6.77 14.13
CA GLN A 108 2.35 5.46 13.48
C GLN A 108 3.36 5.46 12.33
N PHE A 109 3.28 6.42 11.41
CA PHE A 109 4.10 6.44 10.19
C PHE A 109 5.57 6.72 10.45
N ILE A 110 5.93 7.55 11.44
CA ILE A 110 7.34 7.88 11.72
C ILE A 110 8.20 6.65 12.08
N LYS A 111 7.57 5.57 12.56
CA LYS A 111 8.24 4.30 12.90
C LYS A 111 8.65 3.49 11.67
N HIS A 112 8.12 3.85 10.50
CA HIS A 112 8.31 3.14 9.25
C HIS A 112 9.02 3.99 8.18
N ILE A 113 9.52 5.18 8.56
CA ILE A 113 10.33 6.00 7.65
C ILE A 113 11.64 5.28 7.36
N SER A 114 11.99 5.26 6.08
CA SER A 114 13.30 4.81 5.63
C SER A 114 13.81 5.73 4.53
N LYS A 115 15.07 5.59 4.12
CA LYS A 115 15.59 6.29 2.92
C LYS A 115 14.86 5.91 1.63
N TYR A 116 14.07 4.84 1.67
CA TYR A 116 13.32 4.29 0.55
C TYR A 116 11.83 4.61 0.58
N THR A 117 11.31 5.03 1.73
CA THR A 117 9.89 5.30 1.93
C THR A 117 9.75 6.56 2.76
N PRO A 118 9.84 7.73 2.10
CA PRO A 118 9.69 9.01 2.78
C PRO A 118 8.25 9.18 3.30
N ILE A 119 8.06 10.09 4.26
CA ILE A 119 6.74 10.38 4.86
C ILE A 119 5.60 10.53 3.85
N PRO A 120 5.71 11.34 2.78
CA PRO A 120 4.61 11.47 1.82
C PRO A 120 4.26 10.17 1.11
N ASP A 121 5.24 9.31 0.83
CA ASP A 121 4.98 7.98 0.26
C ASP A 121 4.28 7.08 1.29
N LEU A 122 4.62 7.17 2.58
CA LEU A 122 3.89 6.47 3.65
C LEU A 122 2.45 6.97 3.79
N ILE A 123 2.20 8.28 3.64
CA ILE A 123 0.84 8.85 3.70
C ILE A 123 -0.02 8.32 2.56
N ALA A 124 0.49 8.39 1.33
CA ALA A 124 -0.22 7.85 0.16
C ALA A 124 -0.41 6.34 0.26
N ALA A 125 0.61 5.58 0.66
CA ALA A 125 0.51 4.14 0.85
C ALA A 125 -0.49 3.81 1.97
N GLY A 126 -0.53 4.58 3.05
CA GLY A 126 -1.53 4.45 4.12
C GLY A 126 -2.97 4.55 3.61
N ALA A 127 -3.25 5.47 2.68
CA ALA A 127 -4.57 5.56 2.05
C ALA A 127 -4.91 4.31 1.20
N VAL A 128 -3.95 3.83 0.40
CA VAL A 128 -4.11 2.59 -0.39
C VAL A 128 -4.45 1.40 0.51
N VAL A 129 -3.69 1.28 1.60
CA VAL A 129 -3.82 0.23 2.61
C VAL A 129 -5.14 0.33 3.38
N ALA A 130 -5.57 1.55 3.72
CA ALA A 130 -6.83 1.82 4.40
C ALA A 130 -8.05 1.43 3.56
N VAL A 131 -8.09 1.87 2.29
CA VAL A 131 -9.17 1.58 1.36
C VAL A 131 -9.27 0.07 1.10
N GLY A 132 -8.15 -0.57 0.77
CA GLY A 132 -8.12 -2.01 0.51
C GLY A 132 -8.53 -2.87 1.72
N GLN A 133 -8.12 -2.50 2.94
CA GLN A 133 -8.51 -3.23 4.16
C GLN A 133 -9.99 -3.17 4.46
N CYS A 134 -10.65 -2.06 4.14
CA CYS A 134 -12.07 -1.93 4.39
C CYS A 134 -12.93 -2.50 3.25
N GLY A 135 -12.34 -3.21 2.27
CA GLY A 135 -13.07 -3.82 1.15
C GLY A 135 -13.25 -2.90 -0.06
N GLY A 136 -12.52 -1.78 -0.09
CA GLY A 136 -12.55 -0.82 -1.17
C GLY A 136 -11.74 -1.27 -2.39
N PRO A 137 -11.71 -0.45 -3.44
CA PRO A 137 -10.96 -0.75 -4.65
C PRO A 137 -9.44 -0.83 -4.42
N SER A 138 -8.77 -1.54 -5.32
CA SER A 138 -7.30 -1.46 -5.43
C SER A 138 -6.90 -0.11 -6.02
N LEU A 139 -6.06 0.63 -5.31
CA LEU A 139 -5.50 1.91 -5.76
C LEU A 139 -4.06 1.71 -6.21
N SER A 140 -3.68 2.29 -7.37
CA SER A 140 -2.30 2.16 -7.85
C SER A 140 -1.35 3.04 -7.06
N PHE A 141 -0.50 2.43 -6.23
CA PHE A 141 0.52 3.16 -5.49
C PHE A 141 1.73 3.48 -6.38
N ARG A 142 2.04 4.77 -6.53
CA ARG A 142 3.21 5.27 -7.26
C ARG A 142 4.18 5.98 -6.30
N PRO A 143 5.42 5.49 -6.09
CA PRO A 143 6.38 6.12 -5.18
C PRO A 143 7.10 7.30 -5.83
N GLY A 144 7.90 8.02 -5.04
CA GLY A 144 8.76 9.09 -5.54
C GLY A 144 8.33 10.50 -5.12
N ARG A 145 7.48 10.61 -4.10
CA ARG A 145 7.13 11.92 -3.52
C ARG A 145 8.33 12.53 -2.83
N VAL A 146 8.41 13.85 -2.87
CA VAL A 146 9.45 14.64 -2.21
C VAL A 146 8.89 15.19 -0.91
N LEU A 147 9.61 14.99 0.19
CA LEU A 147 9.24 15.52 1.50
C LEU A 147 9.32 17.04 1.49
N ALA A 148 8.23 17.70 1.90
CA ALA A 148 8.19 19.13 2.14
C ALA A 148 9.19 19.55 3.21
N ALA A 149 9.84 20.71 3.01
CA ALA A 149 10.78 21.28 3.97
C ALA A 149 10.09 22.04 5.12
N GLY A 150 8.76 22.17 5.08
CA GLY A 150 7.97 22.94 6.03
C GLY A 150 6.48 22.87 5.69
N PRO A 151 5.66 23.72 6.32
CA PRO A 151 4.22 23.76 6.06
C PRO A 151 3.91 24.24 4.64
N GLY A 152 2.89 23.66 4.02
CA GLY A 152 2.30 24.09 2.77
C GLY A 152 1.26 25.20 2.96
N PRO A 153 0.52 25.57 1.90
CA PRO A 153 -0.58 26.52 1.99
C PRO A 153 -1.70 26.02 2.91
N SER A 154 -2.47 26.92 3.53
CA SER A 154 -3.74 26.54 4.18
C SER A 154 -4.87 26.43 3.17
N GLY A 155 -6.01 25.86 3.60
CA GLY A 155 -7.25 25.85 2.83
C GLY A 155 -7.90 24.47 2.72
N VAL A 156 -7.69 23.60 3.70
CA VAL A 156 -8.44 22.34 3.81
C VAL A 156 -9.91 22.67 4.09
N PRO A 157 -10.87 22.11 3.33
CA PRO A 157 -12.30 22.37 3.53
C PRO A 157 -12.79 22.03 4.94
N VAL A 158 -13.62 22.90 5.50
CA VAL A 158 -14.26 22.71 6.81
C VAL A 158 -15.75 22.43 6.67
N PRO A 159 -16.39 21.71 7.62
CA PRO A 159 -17.80 21.32 7.53
C PRO A 159 -18.77 22.51 7.51
N THR A 160 -18.36 23.67 8.04
CA THR A 160 -19.17 24.89 8.06
C THR A 160 -19.02 25.76 6.80
N GLY A 161 -18.24 25.32 5.82
CA GLY A 161 -18.06 26.04 4.55
C GLY A 161 -19.34 26.09 3.73
N THR A 162 -19.50 27.17 2.95
CA THR A 162 -20.55 27.26 1.92
C THR A 162 -20.21 26.41 0.72
N LEU A 163 -21.20 26.05 -0.10
CA LEU A 163 -20.97 25.31 -1.34
C LEU A 163 -19.97 26.02 -2.26
N ALA A 164 -20.04 27.35 -2.39
CA ALA A 164 -19.07 28.11 -3.19
C ALA A 164 -17.64 28.01 -2.65
N GLN A 165 -17.46 28.01 -1.32
CA GLN A 165 -16.15 27.81 -0.69
C GLN A 165 -15.64 26.38 -0.91
N HIS A 166 -16.50 25.38 -0.79
CA HIS A 166 -16.16 23.99 -1.09
C HIS A 166 -15.77 23.82 -2.55
N THR A 167 -16.60 24.24 -3.50
CA THR A 167 -16.30 24.17 -4.94
C THR A 167 -14.98 24.87 -5.26
N ALA A 168 -14.73 26.07 -4.72
CA ALA A 168 -13.46 26.76 -4.93
C ALA A 168 -12.26 25.98 -4.35
N ALA A 169 -12.40 25.37 -3.17
CA ALA A 169 -11.32 24.60 -2.56
C ALA A 169 -10.98 23.32 -3.35
N PHE A 170 -11.99 22.55 -3.75
CA PHE A 170 -11.78 21.35 -4.58
C PHE A 170 -11.25 21.72 -5.96
N GLN A 171 -11.67 22.85 -6.55
CA GLN A 171 -11.11 23.35 -7.80
C GLN A 171 -9.61 23.68 -7.67
N ARG A 172 -9.17 24.31 -6.57
CA ARG A 172 -7.74 24.56 -6.32
C ARG A 172 -6.95 23.26 -6.23
N GLN A 173 -7.53 22.24 -5.61
CA GLN A 173 -6.97 20.89 -5.49
C GLN A 173 -6.94 20.13 -6.83
N GLY A 174 -7.56 20.66 -7.89
CA GLY A 174 -7.62 20.04 -9.21
C GLY A 174 -8.83 19.13 -9.43
N PHE A 175 -9.88 19.25 -8.62
CA PHE A 175 -11.12 18.47 -8.75
C PHE A 175 -12.27 19.30 -9.32
N THR A 176 -13.03 18.69 -10.23
CA THR A 176 -14.30 19.23 -10.72
C THR A 176 -15.39 19.13 -9.66
N ALA A 177 -16.52 19.81 -9.86
CA ALA A 177 -17.66 19.73 -8.94
C ALA A 177 -18.21 18.29 -8.79
N THR A 178 -18.26 17.51 -9.87
CA THR A 178 -18.67 16.10 -9.81
C THR A 178 -17.66 15.24 -9.04
N GLU A 179 -16.36 15.48 -9.25
CA GLU A 179 -15.32 14.74 -8.52
C GLU A 179 -15.22 15.16 -7.05
N MET A 180 -15.62 16.39 -6.69
CA MET A 180 -15.82 16.78 -5.30
C MET A 180 -16.88 15.89 -4.62
N ILE A 181 -18.03 15.66 -5.27
CA ILE A 181 -19.07 14.74 -4.76
C ILE A 181 -18.48 13.34 -4.59
N GLY A 182 -17.79 12.85 -5.63
CA GLY A 182 -17.10 11.57 -5.60
C GLY A 182 -16.12 11.45 -4.44
N LEU A 183 -15.24 12.45 -4.24
CA LEU A 183 -14.19 12.41 -3.21
C LEU A 183 -14.76 12.44 -1.81
N VAL A 184 -15.80 13.26 -1.57
CA VAL A 184 -16.48 13.29 -0.27
C VAL A 184 -17.19 11.97 -0.02
N ALA A 185 -17.94 11.41 -0.98
CA ALA A 185 -18.62 10.13 -0.80
C ALA A 185 -17.64 8.96 -0.58
N CYS A 186 -16.58 8.86 -1.40
CA CYS A 186 -15.54 7.84 -1.28
C CYS A 186 -14.73 7.96 0.02
N GLY A 187 -14.55 9.17 0.55
CA GLY A 187 -13.89 9.39 1.84
C GLY A 187 -14.82 9.05 3.01
N HIS A 188 -16.05 9.56 2.97
CA HIS A 188 -17.03 9.47 4.06
C HIS A 188 -17.81 8.16 4.09
N THR A 189 -17.60 7.20 3.18
CA THR A 189 -18.02 5.81 3.50
C THR A 189 -17.22 5.22 4.67
N LEU A 190 -16.06 5.81 5.01
CA LEU A 190 -15.27 5.41 6.18
C LEU A 190 -15.27 6.46 7.29
N GLY A 191 -15.56 6.03 8.51
CA GLY A 191 -15.32 6.81 9.72
C GLY A 191 -16.54 7.56 10.25
N GLY A 192 -16.30 8.76 10.78
CA GLY A 192 -17.33 9.57 11.42
C GLY A 192 -16.76 10.78 12.15
N VAL A 193 -17.66 11.54 12.78
CA VAL A 193 -17.37 12.76 13.52
C VAL A 193 -17.25 12.43 15.01
N THR A 194 -16.14 12.78 15.64
CA THR A 194 -15.94 12.58 17.09
C THR A 194 -16.62 13.71 17.88
N ALA A 195 -17.25 13.39 19.01
CA ALA A 195 -17.91 14.38 19.86
C ALA A 195 -16.91 15.32 20.57
N VAL A 196 -15.70 14.83 20.87
CA VAL A 196 -14.65 15.63 21.53
C VAL A 196 -14.14 16.73 20.61
N ASP A 197 -14.01 16.43 19.31
CA ASP A 197 -13.45 17.39 18.35
C ASP A 197 -14.54 18.31 17.77
N PHE A 198 -15.78 17.82 17.62
CA PHE A 198 -16.89 18.56 17.03
C PHE A 198 -18.20 18.39 17.83
N PRO A 199 -18.28 18.89 19.08
CA PRO A 199 -19.42 18.68 19.98
C PRO A 199 -20.73 19.33 19.49
N THR A 200 -20.64 20.31 18.59
CA THR A 200 -21.82 20.94 18.00
C THR A 200 -22.40 20.12 16.85
N ILE A 201 -21.57 19.32 16.17
CA ILE A 201 -21.97 18.47 15.03
C ILE A 201 -22.40 17.10 15.54
N ASN A 202 -21.60 16.49 16.41
CA ASN A 202 -21.91 15.25 17.09
C ASN A 202 -22.27 15.53 18.55
N THR A 203 -23.57 15.62 18.81
CA THR A 203 -24.14 15.86 20.15
C THR A 203 -24.49 14.56 20.90
N GLY A 204 -24.22 13.40 20.30
CA GLY A 204 -24.69 12.10 20.77
C GLY A 204 -23.56 11.17 21.20
N SER A 205 -23.25 10.20 20.34
CA SER A 205 -22.27 9.15 20.61
C SER A 205 -20.83 9.68 20.65
N ALA A 206 -19.89 8.89 21.17
CA ALA A 206 -18.46 9.24 21.11
C ALA A 206 -18.01 9.53 19.66
N ILE A 207 -18.54 8.76 18.70
CA ILE A 207 -18.33 8.91 17.26
C ILE A 207 -19.67 8.74 16.55
N ALA A 208 -20.09 9.77 15.80
CA ALA A 208 -21.25 9.72 14.92
C ALA A 208 -20.78 9.29 13.53
N PRO A 209 -21.17 8.09 13.04
CA PRO A 209 -20.66 7.55 11.80
C PRO A 209 -21.23 8.29 10.58
N PHE A 210 -20.48 8.27 9.47
CA PHE A 210 -20.96 8.86 8.22
C PHE A 210 -21.95 7.98 7.46
N ASP A 211 -21.90 6.65 7.62
CA ASP A 211 -22.93 5.72 7.16
C ASP A 211 -23.17 4.61 8.19
N ASP A 212 -24.01 3.62 7.85
CA ASP A 212 -24.42 2.54 8.75
C ASP A 212 -23.49 1.31 8.69
N THR A 213 -22.40 1.38 7.92
CA THR A 213 -21.40 0.32 7.86
C THR A 213 -20.04 0.83 8.34
N ARG A 214 -19.06 -0.06 8.31
CA ARG A 214 -17.65 0.24 8.59
C ARG A 214 -16.79 -0.21 7.41
N LEU A 215 -17.42 -0.67 6.34
CA LEU A 215 -16.80 -1.17 5.12
C LEU A 215 -16.77 -0.03 4.10
N PHE A 216 -15.87 -0.16 3.14
CA PHE A 216 -15.83 0.73 1.99
C PHE A 216 -16.87 0.25 0.98
N ASP A 217 -18.08 0.77 1.08
CA ASP A 217 -19.23 0.37 0.26
C ASP A 217 -20.10 1.59 -0.12
N ASN A 218 -21.18 1.36 -0.85
CA ASN A 218 -22.03 2.47 -1.31
C ASN A 218 -23.12 2.87 -0.30
N HIS A 219 -23.05 2.46 0.97
CA HIS A 219 -24.09 2.78 1.96
C HIS A 219 -24.22 4.26 2.25
N ILE A 220 -23.12 5.02 2.18
CA ILE A 220 -23.15 6.48 2.19
C ILE A 220 -24.14 7.05 1.16
N ALA A 221 -24.27 6.42 -0.01
CA ALA A 221 -25.16 6.85 -1.07
C ALA A 221 -26.55 6.22 -0.98
N THR A 222 -26.66 4.92 -0.73
CA THR A 222 -27.98 4.26 -0.61
C THR A 222 -28.80 4.86 0.54
N ASN A 223 -28.18 5.13 1.69
CA ASN A 223 -28.86 5.73 2.82
C ASN A 223 -29.19 7.20 2.58
N TYR A 224 -28.33 7.95 1.89
CA TYR A 224 -28.63 9.34 1.52
C TYR A 224 -29.83 9.43 0.56
N VAL A 225 -29.94 8.53 -0.41
CA VAL A 225 -30.98 8.59 -1.47
C VAL A 225 -32.29 7.90 -1.07
N HIS A 226 -32.22 6.75 -0.38
CA HIS A 226 -33.38 5.87 -0.17
C HIS A 226 -33.82 5.71 1.29
N GLY A 227 -33.07 6.22 2.26
CA GLY A 227 -33.32 5.96 3.67
C GLY A 227 -33.03 7.15 4.58
N PRO A 228 -33.19 6.98 5.90
CA PRO A 228 -32.64 7.93 6.84
C PRO A 228 -31.11 7.77 6.90
N SER A 229 -30.38 8.80 6.50
CA SER A 229 -28.92 8.82 6.69
C SER A 229 -28.56 8.98 8.16
N VAL A 230 -27.56 8.22 8.64
CA VAL A 230 -26.96 8.42 9.97
C VAL A 230 -25.87 9.50 9.97
N ASN A 231 -25.52 10.03 8.79
CA ASN A 231 -24.46 11.00 8.61
C ASN A 231 -24.79 12.33 9.32
N PRO A 232 -24.01 12.75 10.33
CA PRO A 232 -24.24 14.02 11.01
C PRO A 232 -23.95 15.23 10.12
N LEU A 233 -23.25 15.07 9.00
CA LEU A 233 -23.05 16.12 7.98
C LEU A 233 -24.16 16.14 6.91
N VAL A 234 -25.15 15.24 7.01
CA VAL A 234 -26.38 15.28 6.19
C VAL A 234 -27.56 15.78 7.03
N ASN A 235 -27.72 15.28 8.25
CA ASN A 235 -28.91 15.48 9.09
C ASN A 235 -28.62 16.23 10.42
N GLY A 236 -27.42 16.81 10.56
CA GLY A 236 -27.01 17.54 11.76
C GLY A 236 -27.44 19.01 11.77
N PRO A 237 -26.71 19.89 12.47
CA PRO A 237 -27.02 21.32 12.41
C PRO A 237 -26.82 21.89 11.00
N ALA A 238 -27.79 22.66 10.51
CA ALA A 238 -27.81 23.22 9.15
C ALA A 238 -26.50 23.91 8.72
N VAL A 239 -25.83 24.61 9.64
CA VAL A 239 -24.55 25.29 9.36
C VAL A 239 -23.41 24.34 9.01
N SER A 240 -23.49 23.08 9.45
CA SER A 240 -22.46 22.05 9.31
C SER A 240 -22.87 20.87 8.42
N GLU A 241 -24.03 20.94 7.75
CA GLU A 241 -24.50 19.94 6.78
C GLU A 241 -23.71 19.97 5.45
N SER A 242 -22.37 19.87 5.50
CA SER A 242 -21.52 19.96 4.31
C SER A 242 -21.81 18.87 3.29
N ASP A 243 -22.06 17.65 3.76
CA ASP A 243 -22.27 16.50 2.88
C ASP A 243 -23.60 16.65 2.14
N ALA A 244 -24.68 17.02 2.83
CA ALA A 244 -25.96 17.29 2.14
C ALA A 244 -25.81 18.39 1.08
N ARG A 245 -25.08 19.48 1.37
CA ARG A 245 -24.84 20.56 0.41
C ARG A 245 -24.02 20.11 -0.80
N ILE A 246 -22.98 19.31 -0.59
CA ILE A 246 -22.12 18.81 -1.65
C ILE A 246 -22.86 17.75 -2.48
N PHE A 247 -23.46 16.76 -1.84
CA PHE A 247 -24.19 15.65 -2.47
C PHE A 247 -25.35 16.10 -3.36
N SER A 248 -26.03 17.19 -2.97
CA SER A 248 -27.12 17.77 -3.75
C SER A 248 -26.69 18.79 -4.81
N SER A 249 -25.40 19.14 -4.88
CA SER A 249 -24.92 20.24 -5.72
C SER A 249 -25.08 20.01 -7.23
N ASP A 250 -25.23 18.76 -7.67
CA ASP A 250 -25.53 18.38 -9.05
C ASP A 250 -26.98 17.93 -9.27
N GLY A 251 -27.87 18.23 -8.33
CA GLY A 251 -29.24 17.72 -8.33
C GLY A 251 -29.35 16.25 -7.89
N ASN A 252 -28.38 15.76 -7.12
CA ASN A 252 -28.25 14.37 -6.63
C ASN A 252 -27.94 13.34 -7.71
N VAL A 253 -27.54 13.75 -8.91
CA VAL A 253 -27.29 12.82 -10.04
C VAL A 253 -26.19 11.83 -9.70
N THR A 254 -25.07 12.31 -9.16
CA THR A 254 -23.93 11.46 -8.78
C THR A 254 -24.30 10.49 -7.65
N MET A 255 -24.97 10.98 -6.61
CA MET A 255 -25.38 10.14 -5.48
C MET A 255 -26.43 9.10 -5.85
N GLN A 256 -27.37 9.43 -6.74
CA GLN A 256 -28.32 8.45 -7.29
C GLN A 256 -27.60 7.36 -8.09
N SER A 257 -26.56 7.72 -8.84
CA SER A 257 -25.73 6.76 -9.58
C SER A 257 -25.00 5.79 -8.64
N PHE A 258 -24.42 6.30 -7.56
CA PHE A 258 -23.76 5.49 -6.53
C PHE A 258 -24.73 4.60 -5.76
N ALA A 259 -25.90 5.12 -5.39
CA ALA A 259 -26.94 4.36 -4.70
C ALA A 259 -27.46 3.20 -5.57
N SER A 260 -27.58 3.42 -6.88
CA SER A 260 -28.09 2.41 -7.83
C SER A 260 -27.09 1.30 -8.15
N SER A 261 -25.79 1.50 -7.87
CA SER A 261 -24.75 0.57 -8.31
C SER A 261 -23.49 0.64 -7.43
N ALA A 262 -23.29 -0.38 -6.61
CA ALA A 262 -22.07 -0.55 -5.82
C ALA A 262 -20.81 -0.64 -6.70
N SER A 263 -20.91 -1.20 -7.90
CA SER A 263 -19.78 -1.25 -8.85
C SER A 263 -19.46 0.13 -9.44
N THR A 264 -20.45 0.98 -9.67
CA THR A 264 -20.24 2.36 -10.11
C THR A 264 -19.58 3.18 -9.01
N PHE A 265 -20.04 3.05 -7.77
CA PHE A 265 -19.40 3.67 -6.62
C PHE A 265 -17.93 3.22 -6.51
N ASN A 266 -17.70 1.91 -6.47
CA ASN A 266 -16.37 1.33 -6.30
C ASN A 266 -15.42 1.73 -7.44
N SER A 267 -15.85 1.67 -8.70
CA SER A 267 -15.02 2.08 -9.86
C SER A 267 -14.73 3.58 -9.90
N THR A 268 -15.66 4.43 -9.43
CA THR A 268 -15.43 5.88 -9.28
C THR A 268 -14.42 6.17 -8.18
N CYS A 269 -14.44 5.41 -7.08
CA CYS A 269 -13.43 5.53 -6.03
C CYS A 269 -12.06 4.96 -6.45
N ALA A 270 -12.02 3.93 -7.31
CA ALA A 270 -10.81 3.16 -7.65
C ALA A 270 -9.77 3.90 -8.49
N THR A 271 -10.21 4.48 -9.61
CA THR A 271 -9.30 4.87 -10.71
C THR A 271 -9.21 6.40 -10.79
N LEU A 272 -8.53 6.91 -11.83
CA LEU A 272 -8.33 8.30 -12.26
C LEU A 272 -9.33 9.42 -11.83
N PRO A 273 -10.64 9.23 -11.57
CA PRO A 273 -11.47 10.36 -11.15
C PRO A 273 -11.29 10.84 -9.69
N VAL A 274 -10.91 10.00 -8.70
CA VAL A 274 -11.08 10.42 -7.29
C VAL A 274 -9.92 10.06 -6.35
N LEU A 275 -9.83 8.84 -5.80
CA LEU A 275 -8.85 8.53 -4.73
C LEU A 275 -7.44 8.32 -5.28
N GLU A 276 -7.29 7.62 -6.41
CA GLU A 276 -5.98 7.47 -7.05
C GLU A 276 -5.42 8.85 -7.48
N ARG A 277 -6.28 9.77 -7.94
CA ARG A 277 -5.85 11.13 -8.26
C ARG A 277 -5.50 11.95 -7.02
N MET A 278 -6.26 11.83 -5.93
CA MET A 278 -5.91 12.43 -4.64
C MET A 278 -4.51 12.01 -4.21
N ILE A 279 -4.21 10.70 -4.16
CA ILE A 279 -2.89 10.25 -3.68
C ILE A 279 -1.75 10.65 -4.63
N ASN A 280 -2.04 10.88 -5.91
CA ASN A 280 -1.05 11.25 -6.93
C ASN A 280 -0.96 12.77 -7.20
N THR A 281 -1.70 13.61 -6.46
CA THR A 281 -1.59 15.07 -6.55
C THR A 281 -0.34 15.52 -5.78
N VAL A 282 0.70 15.93 -6.50
CA VAL A 282 2.03 16.27 -5.96
C VAL A 282 2.48 17.66 -6.40
N PRO A 283 3.44 18.30 -5.69
CA PRO A 283 4.00 19.58 -6.12
C PRO A 283 4.56 19.55 -7.55
N THR A 284 4.56 20.71 -8.21
CA THR A 284 5.13 20.86 -9.56
C THR A 284 6.61 20.52 -9.56
N GLY A 285 7.04 19.76 -10.57
CA GLY A 285 8.41 19.27 -10.70
C GLY A 285 8.67 17.93 -10.01
N VAL A 286 7.75 17.44 -9.18
CA VAL A 286 7.81 16.07 -8.66
C VAL A 286 7.28 15.11 -9.72
N THR A 287 8.06 14.08 -10.03
CA THR A 287 7.67 13.01 -10.96
C THR A 287 7.53 11.71 -10.18
N LEU A 288 6.31 11.17 -10.13
CA LEU A 288 6.05 9.86 -9.57
C LEU A 288 6.57 8.76 -10.49
N ARG A 289 7.02 7.65 -9.90
CA ARG A 289 7.45 6.45 -10.63
C ARG A 289 6.25 5.64 -11.10
N ASP A 290 6.55 4.57 -11.84
CA ASP A 290 5.55 3.58 -12.21
C ASP A 290 4.93 2.91 -10.98
N PRO A 291 3.67 2.42 -11.09
CA PRO A 291 3.00 1.79 -9.97
C PRO A 291 3.80 0.58 -9.46
N VAL A 292 3.85 0.42 -8.14
CA VAL A 292 4.42 -0.79 -7.55
C VAL A 292 3.47 -1.95 -7.81
N VAL A 293 3.94 -2.93 -8.58
CA VAL A 293 3.26 -4.19 -8.80
C VAL A 293 4.00 -5.26 -8.00
N PRO A 294 3.30 -6.05 -7.16
CA PRO A 294 3.94 -7.11 -6.39
C PRO A 294 4.52 -8.19 -7.31
N ILE A 295 5.67 -8.74 -6.93
CA ILE A 295 6.28 -9.84 -7.69
C ILE A 295 5.69 -11.15 -7.17
N PRO A 296 5.07 -12.00 -8.02
CA PRO A 296 4.43 -13.24 -7.56
C PRO A 296 5.39 -14.25 -6.93
N PHE A 297 6.67 -14.20 -7.28
CA PHE A 297 7.72 -15.02 -6.69
C PHE A 297 8.94 -14.15 -6.42
N LYS A 298 9.38 -14.05 -5.17
CA LYS A 298 10.67 -13.44 -4.84
C LYS A 298 11.28 -13.97 -3.54
N PRO A 299 12.62 -13.91 -3.38
CA PRO A 299 13.25 -14.04 -2.07
C PRO A 299 12.75 -12.92 -1.16
N ARG A 300 12.37 -13.27 0.07
CA ARG A 300 12.11 -12.29 1.13
C ARG A 300 13.43 -11.79 1.69
N ASP A 301 14.27 -12.73 2.07
CA ASP A 301 15.58 -12.50 2.66
C ASP A 301 16.52 -13.68 2.41
N TYR A 302 17.82 -13.38 2.42
CA TYR A 302 18.85 -14.39 2.63
C TYR A 302 19.78 -13.96 3.77
N LEU A 303 20.39 -14.95 4.41
CA LEU A 303 21.42 -14.77 5.42
C LEU A 303 22.59 -15.69 5.09
N LEU A 304 23.75 -15.10 4.84
CA LEU A 304 25.00 -15.83 4.74
C LEU A 304 25.71 -15.80 6.09
N SER A 305 26.04 -16.97 6.63
CA SER A 305 26.68 -17.09 7.94
C SER A 305 27.86 -18.05 7.93
N ILE A 306 28.85 -17.82 8.79
CA ILE A 306 29.95 -18.77 9.01
C ILE A 306 29.60 -19.73 10.13
N THR A 307 29.80 -21.01 9.89
CA THR A 307 29.59 -22.05 10.90
C THR A 307 30.84 -22.21 11.77
N PRO A 308 30.73 -22.81 12.96
CA PRO A 308 31.90 -23.15 13.79
C PRO A 308 32.92 -24.07 13.09
N ALA A 309 32.51 -24.80 12.05
CA ALA A 309 33.37 -25.66 11.26
C ALA A 309 34.16 -24.91 10.15
N GLY A 310 34.00 -23.59 10.04
CA GLY A 310 34.64 -22.77 9.00
C GLY A 310 34.00 -22.91 7.62
N THR A 311 32.78 -23.47 7.54
CA THR A 311 31.97 -23.51 6.31
C THR A 311 31.00 -22.34 6.25
N LEU A 312 30.49 -22.04 5.06
CA LEU A 312 29.47 -21.01 4.87
C LEU A 312 28.09 -21.66 4.77
N ASN A 313 27.12 -21.10 5.50
CA ASN A 313 25.73 -21.48 5.48
C ASN A 313 24.87 -20.35 4.87
N LEU A 314 24.23 -20.63 3.74
CA LEU A 314 23.24 -19.76 3.11
C LEU A 314 21.85 -20.20 3.54
N GLN A 315 21.14 -19.31 4.23
CA GLN A 315 19.72 -19.46 4.54
C GLN A 315 18.93 -18.53 3.63
N VAL A 316 17.84 -19.04 3.04
CA VAL A 316 16.98 -18.24 2.15
C VAL A 316 15.52 -18.49 2.52
N THR A 317 14.73 -17.43 2.58
CA THR A 317 13.27 -17.53 2.56
C THR A 317 12.77 -17.04 1.21
N ALA A 318 12.09 -17.89 0.45
CA ALA A 318 11.42 -17.52 -0.79
C ALA A 318 9.91 -17.45 -0.58
N ASP A 319 9.29 -16.41 -1.11
CA ASP A 319 7.88 -16.13 -1.00
C ASP A 319 7.20 -16.29 -2.36
N ILE A 320 6.09 -17.04 -2.35
CA ILE A 320 5.12 -17.08 -3.45
C ILE A 320 3.89 -16.32 -2.97
N PHE A 321 3.56 -15.24 -3.68
CA PHE A 321 2.49 -14.31 -3.33
C PHE A 321 1.46 -14.22 -4.46
N GLY A 322 0.19 -14.20 -4.09
CA GLY A 322 -0.92 -13.98 -5.02
C GLY A 322 -2.22 -14.64 -4.58
N PRO A 323 -3.25 -14.62 -5.43
CA PRO A 323 -4.52 -15.26 -5.12
C PRO A 323 -4.36 -16.78 -5.06
N SER A 324 -4.84 -17.39 -3.97
CA SER A 324 -4.92 -18.85 -3.81
C SER A 324 -3.62 -19.61 -4.09
N VAL A 325 -2.47 -19.06 -3.69
CA VAL A 325 -1.15 -19.67 -3.97
C VAL A 325 -0.76 -20.77 -2.99
N ILE A 326 -1.53 -21.02 -1.92
CA ILE A 326 -1.22 -22.08 -0.94
C ILE A 326 -1.39 -23.46 -1.57
N SER A 327 -0.32 -24.26 -1.60
CA SER A 327 -0.29 -25.63 -2.12
C SER A 327 0.43 -26.58 -1.17
N SER A 328 -0.15 -27.78 -0.96
CA SER A 328 0.49 -28.88 -0.23
C SER A 328 1.38 -29.76 -1.13
N ASN A 329 1.22 -29.66 -2.45
CA ASN A 329 1.87 -30.54 -3.42
C ASN A 329 3.08 -29.87 -4.09
N ARG A 330 3.18 -28.53 -3.99
CA ARG A 330 4.23 -27.76 -4.64
C ARG A 330 5.61 -28.13 -4.09
N VAL A 331 6.53 -28.42 -4.98
CA VAL A 331 7.95 -28.60 -4.69
C VAL A 331 8.73 -27.40 -5.21
N VAL A 332 9.32 -26.64 -4.28
CA VAL A 332 10.25 -25.55 -4.61
C VAL A 332 11.67 -26.00 -4.31
N THR A 333 12.54 -25.91 -5.31
CA THR A 333 13.94 -26.31 -5.19
C THR A 333 14.83 -25.09 -5.37
N LEU A 334 15.72 -24.85 -4.41
CA LEU A 334 16.77 -23.83 -4.50
C LEU A 334 17.94 -24.42 -5.31
N HIS A 335 18.53 -23.60 -6.18
CA HIS A 335 19.76 -23.90 -6.89
C HIS A 335 20.73 -22.74 -6.73
N TRP A 336 22.04 -23.00 -6.85
CA TRP A 336 23.04 -21.94 -6.68
C TRP A 336 24.28 -22.10 -7.56
N ALA A 337 24.99 -21.00 -7.70
CA ALA A 337 26.30 -20.89 -8.32
C ALA A 337 27.35 -20.52 -7.27
N ASP A 338 28.55 -21.08 -7.41
CA ASP A 338 29.68 -20.78 -6.53
C ASP A 338 30.31 -19.42 -6.88
N ARG A 339 31.16 -18.87 -6.02
CA ARG A 339 31.78 -17.52 -6.20
C ARG A 339 32.47 -17.35 -7.55
N GLN A 340 33.18 -18.38 -8.02
CA GLN A 340 34.06 -18.30 -9.19
C GLN A 340 33.50 -18.96 -10.45
N SER A 341 32.25 -19.42 -10.43
CA SER A 341 31.68 -20.20 -11.53
C SER A 341 30.17 -20.03 -11.63
N THR A 342 29.64 -20.05 -12.86
CA THR A 342 28.19 -20.07 -13.13
C THR A 342 27.53 -21.40 -12.79
N LYS A 343 28.33 -22.39 -12.39
CA LYS A 343 27.94 -23.69 -11.87
C LYS A 343 28.64 -23.93 -10.54
N CYS A 344 28.07 -24.72 -9.67
CA CYS A 344 28.80 -25.11 -8.48
C CYS A 344 29.81 -26.23 -8.73
N ALA A 345 30.80 -26.35 -7.84
CA ALA A 345 31.90 -27.30 -7.94
C ALA A 345 31.47 -28.78 -7.76
N SER A 346 30.36 -29.04 -7.08
CA SER A 346 29.88 -30.41 -6.84
C SER A 346 29.07 -31.01 -7.99
N GLY A 347 28.64 -30.19 -8.97
CA GLY A 347 27.81 -30.62 -10.10
C GLY A 347 26.34 -30.92 -9.76
N ALA A 348 25.94 -30.91 -8.50
CA ALA A 348 24.59 -31.19 -8.01
C ALA A 348 24.14 -30.14 -6.98
N CYS A 349 24.04 -28.88 -7.40
CA CYS A 349 23.71 -27.76 -6.51
C CYS A 349 22.25 -27.41 -6.53
N SER A 350 21.51 -28.31 -5.91
CA SER A 350 20.11 -28.11 -5.59
C SER A 350 19.82 -28.52 -4.15
N ALA A 351 18.84 -27.86 -3.55
CA ALA A 351 18.37 -28.15 -2.21
C ALA A 351 16.85 -28.06 -2.15
N ALA A 352 16.23 -29.06 -1.52
CA ALA A 352 14.82 -29.01 -1.18
C ALA A 352 14.59 -27.99 -0.05
N PHE A 353 13.37 -27.45 0.01
CA PHE A 353 12.96 -26.63 1.15
C PHE A 353 12.90 -27.49 2.42
N ILE A 354 13.16 -26.86 3.57
CA ILE A 354 13.19 -27.49 4.89
C ILE A 354 11.84 -27.35 5.58
N SER A 355 11.16 -26.22 5.36
CA SER A 355 9.86 -25.94 5.94
C SER A 355 9.08 -24.94 5.10
N THR A 356 7.76 -24.96 5.24
CA THR A 356 6.86 -23.95 4.67
C THR A 356 6.04 -23.25 5.74
N THR A 357 5.64 -22.01 5.46
CA THR A 357 4.67 -21.27 6.28
C THR A 357 3.67 -20.60 5.35
N SER A 358 2.39 -20.64 5.69
CA SER A 358 1.32 -20.05 4.87
C SER A 358 0.62 -18.92 5.63
N ASN A 359 0.32 -17.83 4.91
CA ASN A 359 -0.60 -16.78 5.37
C ASN A 359 -1.76 -16.69 4.37
N ALA A 360 -2.96 -17.04 4.83
CA ALA A 360 -4.17 -17.06 4.02
C ALA A 360 -5.03 -15.78 4.17
N ALA A 361 -4.61 -14.84 5.02
CA ALA A 361 -5.38 -13.66 5.39
C ALA A 361 -4.71 -12.36 4.89
N LEU A 362 -4.04 -12.42 3.73
CA LEU A 362 -3.44 -11.22 3.15
C LEU A 362 -4.48 -10.34 2.44
N ARG A 363 -4.08 -9.09 2.22
CA ARG A 363 -4.92 -8.04 1.65
C ARG A 363 -5.39 -8.38 0.24
N ASN A 364 -6.58 -7.89 -0.11
CA ASN A 364 -7.19 -8.02 -1.43
C ASN A 364 -7.38 -9.48 -1.89
N GLY A 365 -7.63 -10.40 -0.94
CA GLY A 365 -7.84 -11.82 -1.24
C GLY A 365 -6.57 -12.57 -1.65
N ASN A 366 -5.40 -11.97 -1.43
CA ASN A 366 -4.13 -12.63 -1.67
C ASN A 366 -3.81 -13.60 -0.54
N THR A 367 -2.89 -14.51 -0.86
CA THR A 367 -2.28 -15.45 0.07
C THR A 367 -0.78 -15.48 -0.17
N LEU A 368 -0.04 -15.99 0.80
CA LEU A 368 1.41 -16.11 0.73
C LEU A 368 1.82 -17.48 1.24
N GLN A 369 2.74 -18.10 0.53
CA GLN A 369 3.39 -19.31 1.00
C GLN A 369 4.91 -19.13 0.92
N SER A 370 5.55 -19.20 2.08
CA SER A 370 7.00 -19.08 2.21
C SER A 370 7.65 -20.45 2.26
N TYR A 371 8.84 -20.53 1.68
CA TYR A 371 9.69 -21.73 1.63
C TYR A 371 11.06 -21.38 2.20
N LYS A 372 11.50 -22.12 3.21
CA LYS A 372 12.81 -21.90 3.85
C LYS A 372 13.82 -22.92 3.37
N PHE A 373 15.03 -22.46 3.11
CA PHE A 373 16.16 -23.26 2.65
C PHE A 373 17.38 -23.02 3.54
N SER A 374 18.25 -24.01 3.65
CA SER A 374 19.55 -23.90 4.29
C SER A 374 20.55 -24.79 3.57
N VAL A 375 21.62 -24.19 3.06
CA VAL A 375 22.65 -24.88 2.28
C VAL A 375 24.02 -24.56 2.88
N THR A 376 24.88 -25.56 3.01
CA THR A 376 26.24 -25.38 3.53
C THR A 376 27.27 -25.75 2.47
N VAL A 377 28.23 -24.86 2.24
CA VAL A 377 29.35 -25.05 1.30
C VAL A 377 30.67 -24.72 1.97
N SER A 378 31.78 -25.16 1.36
CA SER A 378 33.11 -24.72 1.81
C SER A 378 33.27 -23.21 1.61
N ALA A 379 34.04 -22.54 2.47
CA ALA A 379 34.32 -21.11 2.34
C ALA A 379 35.02 -20.75 1.01
N ALA A 380 35.77 -21.69 0.43
CA ALA A 380 36.42 -21.51 -0.87
C ALA A 380 35.44 -21.53 -2.05
N ALA A 381 34.39 -22.36 -1.97
CA ALA A 381 33.32 -22.41 -2.97
C ALA A 381 32.41 -21.18 -2.88
N SER A 382 31.92 -20.90 -1.66
CA SER A 382 30.99 -19.80 -1.37
C SER A 382 29.81 -19.73 -2.35
N PHE A 383 29.16 -18.57 -2.49
CA PHE A 383 28.00 -18.34 -3.34
C PHE A 383 28.19 -17.06 -4.15
N SER A 384 27.81 -17.07 -5.43
CA SER A 384 27.67 -15.85 -6.26
C SER A 384 26.22 -15.48 -6.49
N SER A 385 25.35 -16.48 -6.67
CA SER A 385 23.93 -16.29 -6.93
C SER A 385 23.13 -17.55 -6.65
N PHE A 386 21.81 -17.40 -6.54
CA PHE A 386 20.87 -18.51 -6.46
C PHE A 386 19.63 -18.29 -7.33
N TRP A 387 18.89 -19.34 -7.61
CA TRP A 387 17.60 -19.31 -8.30
C TRP A 387 16.73 -20.46 -7.84
N PHE A 388 15.49 -20.53 -8.30
CA PHE A 388 14.58 -21.59 -7.93
C PHE A 388 13.96 -22.27 -9.13
N THR A 389 13.55 -23.51 -8.92
CA THR A 389 12.58 -24.18 -9.77
C THR A 389 11.34 -24.50 -8.96
N VAL A 390 10.17 -24.30 -9.57
CA VAL A 390 8.87 -24.54 -8.96
C VAL A 390 8.12 -25.60 -9.76
N ASP A 391 7.81 -26.70 -9.11
CA ASP A 391 6.90 -27.74 -9.58
C ASP A 391 5.60 -27.63 -8.78
N GLU A 392 4.56 -27.06 -9.39
CA GLU A 392 3.27 -26.79 -8.73
C GLU A 392 2.54 -28.05 -8.23
N VAL A 393 2.77 -29.17 -8.92
CA VAL A 393 2.03 -30.43 -8.71
C VAL A 393 2.87 -31.53 -8.08
N GLY A 394 4.20 -31.34 -8.01
CA GLY A 394 5.13 -32.26 -7.35
C GLY A 394 5.37 -33.56 -8.11
N ASN A 395 5.05 -33.61 -9.41
CA ASN A 395 5.20 -34.80 -10.26
C ASN A 395 6.27 -34.65 -11.35
N GLY A 396 6.95 -33.51 -11.40
CA GLY A 396 8.01 -33.19 -12.35
C GLY A 396 7.54 -32.86 -13.77
N ALA A 397 6.23 -32.83 -14.06
CA ALA A 397 5.72 -32.66 -15.41
C ALA A 397 5.83 -31.21 -15.92
N THR A 398 5.61 -30.22 -15.04
CA THR A 398 5.67 -28.80 -15.39
C THR A 398 6.50 -28.05 -14.35
N VAL A 399 7.79 -27.88 -14.65
CA VAL A 399 8.74 -27.16 -13.79
C VAL A 399 9.00 -25.78 -14.38
N THR A 400 8.72 -24.74 -13.61
CA THR A 400 9.04 -23.36 -13.98
C THR A 400 10.32 -22.90 -13.29
N THR A 401 11.06 -22.00 -13.94
CA THR A 401 12.28 -21.41 -13.37
C THR A 401 12.00 -19.99 -12.88
N GLN A 402 12.48 -19.68 -11.68
CA GLN A 402 12.38 -18.38 -11.04
C GLN A 402 13.80 -17.86 -10.80
N ASN A 403 14.28 -17.04 -11.73
CA ASN A 403 15.68 -16.59 -11.79
C ASN A 403 15.79 -15.06 -11.97
N ASN A 404 14.94 -14.30 -11.29
CA ASN A 404 15.09 -12.85 -11.18
C ASN A 404 15.11 -12.11 -12.53
N GLY A 405 14.16 -12.42 -13.42
CA GLY A 405 14.15 -11.85 -14.78
C GLY A 405 15.28 -12.32 -15.70
N GLY A 406 15.94 -13.44 -15.36
CA GLY A 406 17.02 -14.04 -16.15
C GLY A 406 18.42 -13.91 -15.53
N GLY A 407 18.59 -13.07 -14.51
CA GLY A 407 19.89 -12.74 -13.92
C GLY A 407 20.33 -13.57 -12.72
N ASN A 408 19.46 -14.45 -12.19
CA ASN A 408 19.57 -15.05 -10.85
C ASN A 408 19.51 -14.00 -9.71
N TYR A 409 19.31 -14.47 -8.48
CA TYR A 409 19.35 -13.63 -7.29
C TYR A 409 20.80 -13.53 -6.79
N PRO A 410 21.40 -12.33 -6.73
CA PRO A 410 22.80 -12.18 -6.34
C PRO A 410 23.02 -12.46 -4.86
N VAL A 411 24.20 -12.99 -4.53
CA VAL A 411 24.69 -13.11 -3.15
C VAL A 411 25.96 -12.28 -3.01
N ASP A 412 25.95 -11.36 -2.07
CA ASP A 412 27.17 -10.71 -1.61
C ASP A 412 27.79 -11.55 -0.51
N ASP A 413 28.96 -12.10 -0.80
CA ASP A 413 29.68 -12.99 0.10
C ASP A 413 30.92 -12.34 0.74
N LEU A 414 31.03 -11.01 0.64
CA LEU A 414 32.01 -10.19 1.37
C LEU A 414 31.58 -9.95 2.82
N VAL A 415 30.27 -9.94 3.07
CA VAL A 415 29.70 -9.71 4.39
C VAL A 415 29.02 -10.99 4.86
N VAL A 416 29.61 -11.58 5.89
CA VAL A 416 29.15 -12.84 6.45
C VAL A 416 28.79 -12.62 7.91
N ASN A 417 27.60 -13.06 8.30
CA ASN A 417 27.19 -13.04 9.69
C ASN A 417 28.01 -14.06 10.49
N VAL A 418 28.49 -13.68 11.68
CA VAL A 418 29.15 -14.59 12.62
C VAL A 418 28.27 -14.73 13.85
N PRO A 419 27.34 -15.71 13.89
CA PRO A 419 26.30 -15.76 14.92
C PRO A 419 26.83 -15.73 16.36
N ALA A 420 28.00 -16.33 16.61
CA ALA A 420 28.63 -16.35 17.92
C ALA A 420 29.09 -14.96 18.43
N PHE A 421 29.26 -13.98 17.54
CA PHE A 421 29.69 -12.63 17.86
C PHE A 421 28.69 -11.55 17.42
N SER A 422 27.51 -11.97 16.96
CA SER A 422 26.42 -11.09 16.55
C SER A 422 25.33 -11.10 17.63
N CYS A 423 24.91 -9.93 18.10
CA CYS A 423 23.72 -9.81 18.94
C CYS A 423 22.47 -9.94 18.04
N GLY A 424 21.79 -11.09 18.07
CA GLY A 424 20.52 -11.31 17.36
C GLY A 424 19.36 -11.57 18.31
N PHE A 425 18.67 -10.53 18.77
CA PHE A 425 17.28 -10.67 19.22
C PHE A 425 16.37 -10.55 18.00
N PHE A 426 15.99 -11.70 17.42
CA PHE A 426 14.98 -11.79 16.38
C PHE A 426 13.58 -11.80 17.02
N THR A 427 13.18 -10.68 17.64
CA THR A 427 11.80 -10.50 18.13
C THR A 427 11.37 -9.07 17.87
N GLY A 428 10.57 -8.86 16.82
CA GLY A 428 9.68 -7.71 16.66
C GLY A 428 10.33 -6.34 16.44
N ALA A 429 9.96 -5.72 15.31
CA ALA A 429 9.97 -4.26 15.10
C ALA A 429 11.31 -3.51 14.92
N GLY A 430 12.45 -4.19 14.73
CA GLY A 430 13.71 -3.52 14.40
C GLY A 430 14.62 -4.40 13.56
N ILE A 431 14.37 -4.46 12.26
CA ILE A 431 15.14 -5.31 11.35
C ILE A 431 16.49 -4.63 11.07
N ALA A 432 17.56 -5.05 11.72
CA ALA A 432 18.89 -4.94 11.14
C ALA A 432 18.95 -5.93 9.97
N ARG A 433 18.40 -5.51 8.83
CA ARG A 433 18.53 -6.21 7.56
C ARG A 433 19.99 -5.99 7.18
N ILE A 434 20.84 -6.98 7.44
CA ILE A 434 22.10 -7.10 6.70
C ILE A 434 21.69 -7.55 5.31
N THR A 435 21.08 -6.64 4.55
CA THR A 435 20.94 -6.81 3.11
C THR A 435 22.24 -6.27 2.55
N THR A 436 23.12 -7.19 2.24
CA THR A 436 24.38 -6.92 1.57
C THR A 436 24.03 -6.77 0.09
N ALA A 437 23.73 -5.52 -0.26
CA ALA A 437 23.52 -5.09 -1.63
C ALA A 437 24.87 -4.59 -2.15
N VAL A 438 25.30 -5.16 -3.28
CA VAL A 438 26.44 -4.67 -4.07
C VAL A 438 25.99 -3.47 -4.90
#